data_AF-A0A0V0R7X8-F1
#
_entry.id   AF-A0A0V0R7X8-F1
#
_cell.length_a   1.000
_cell.length_b   1.000
_cell.length_c   1.000
_cell.angle_alpha   90.00
_cell.angle_beta   90.00
_cell.angle_gamma   90.00
#
_symmetry.space_group_name_H-M   'P 1'
#
loop_
_entity.id
_entity.type
_entity.pdbx_description
1 polymer ?
#
loop_
_entity_poly.entity_id
_entity_poly.type
_entity_poly.pdbx_seq_one_letter_code
_entity_poly.pdbx_strand_id
1 'polypeptide(L)'
;MKMKKIYQLLFLVFNILVNFYVKAEKFAFLTAGSKGYSNYRHQADVCHAYQILIKNGMSPENIIVMAYDDIAYNQYNAFPGTIYNAPTNEQFKGYNVYEGCQIDYKGEDVNVENFIAILTGDGEGVRGGNGKVFKTTENDEIFIYFSDHGYPGMISFPKIGTYLFAHEHLFKRRFFCQLDGKY
;
A
#
# COMPACT_ATOMS: atom_id res chain seq x y z
N MET A 1 21.10 49.81 3.94
CA MET A 1 19.90 49.05 4.41
C MET A 1 19.16 48.29 3.31
N LYS A 2 19.03 48.81 2.08
CA LYS A 2 18.37 48.11 0.96
C LYS A 2 19.06 46.81 0.49
N MET A 3 20.40 46.78 0.43
CA MET A 3 21.16 45.62 -0.01
C MET A 3 20.96 44.37 0.87
N LYS A 4 20.96 44.51 2.20
CA LYS A 4 20.72 43.39 3.13
C LYS A 4 19.34 42.73 2.93
N LYS A 5 18.30 43.52 2.63
CA LYS A 5 16.96 43.01 2.34
C LYS A 5 16.92 42.21 1.03
N ILE A 6 17.70 42.62 0.02
CA ILE A 6 17.80 41.89 -1.25
C ILE A 6 18.48 40.54 -1.05
N TYR A 7 19.58 40.48 -0.30
CA TYR A 7 20.24 39.20 0.01
C TYR A 7 19.37 38.27 0.86
N GLN A 8 18.61 38.80 1.82
CA GLN A 8 17.64 38.00 2.58
C GLN A 8 16.52 37.46 1.69
N LEU A 9 16.00 38.26 0.75
CA LEU A 9 14.98 37.82 -0.18
C LEU A 9 15.51 36.76 -1.15
N LEU A 10 16.71 36.96 -1.71
CA LEU A 10 17.35 35.99 -2.60
C LEU A 10 17.68 34.69 -1.87
N PHE A 11 18.13 34.75 -0.61
CA PHE A 11 18.35 33.57 0.21
C PHE A 11 17.05 32.84 0.53
N LEU A 12 15.96 33.55 0.83
CA LEU A 12 14.65 32.95 1.06
C LEU A 12 14.12 32.27 -0.21
N VAL A 13 14.20 32.95 -1.37
CA VAL A 13 13.80 32.39 -2.67
C VAL A 13 14.67 31.19 -3.04
N PHE A 14 15.99 31.23 -2.80
CA PHE A 14 16.87 30.09 -3.01
C PHE A 14 16.49 28.90 -2.11
N ASN A 15 16.22 29.11 -0.82
CA ASN A 15 15.76 28.04 0.07
C ASN A 15 14.39 27.49 -0.34
N ILE A 16 13.48 28.33 -0.84
CA ILE A 16 12.20 27.88 -1.39
C ILE A 16 12.47 27.02 -2.64
N LEU A 17 13.29 27.49 -3.58
CA LEU A 17 13.60 26.77 -4.82
C LEU A 17 14.39 25.47 -4.57
N VAL A 18 15.27 25.42 -3.57
CA VAL A 18 15.99 24.20 -3.16
C VAL A 18 15.05 23.21 -2.45
N ASN A 19 14.01 23.67 -1.75
CA ASN A 19 12.96 22.79 -1.22
C ASN A 19 11.94 22.35 -2.29
N PHE A 20 11.90 23.02 -3.44
CA PHE A 20 11.17 22.56 -4.64
C PHE A 20 11.96 21.55 -5.47
N TYR A 21 13.13 21.11 -5.00
CA TYR A 21 13.74 19.89 -5.55
C TYR A 21 12.75 18.75 -5.26
N VAL A 22 12.04 18.31 -6.30
CA VAL A 22 11.12 17.16 -6.23
C VAL A 22 11.97 15.97 -5.81
N LYS A 23 11.97 15.69 -4.51
CA LYS A 23 12.67 14.55 -3.96
C LYS A 23 11.86 13.33 -4.39
N ALA A 24 12.52 12.40 -5.08
CA ALA A 24 11.96 11.07 -5.32
C ALA A 24 11.41 10.49 -4.01
N GLU A 25 10.10 10.27 -3.98
CA GLU A 25 9.41 9.66 -2.85
C GLU A 25 9.29 8.15 -3.02
N LYS A 26 9.05 7.46 -1.91
CA LYS A 26 8.85 6.01 -1.89
C LYS A 26 7.43 5.74 -1.43
N PHE A 27 6.74 4.94 -2.22
CA PHE A 27 5.38 4.49 -1.99
C PHE A 27 5.33 2.98 -1.83
N ALA A 28 4.31 2.49 -1.15
CA ALA A 28 4.06 1.07 -1.04
C ALA A 28 2.58 0.72 -1.25
N PHE A 29 2.32 -0.39 -1.93
CA PHE A 29 1.00 -0.99 -2.02
C PHE A 29 1.05 -2.39 -1.41
N LEU A 30 0.33 -2.61 -0.31
CA LEU A 30 0.28 -3.90 0.38
C LEU A 30 -1.13 -4.48 0.25
N THR A 31 -1.26 -5.68 -0.32
CA THR A 31 -2.57 -6.29 -0.60
C THR A 31 -2.65 -7.73 -0.10
N ALA A 32 -3.72 -8.04 0.64
CA ALA A 32 -4.13 -9.38 0.99
C ALA A 32 -5.36 -9.76 0.15
N GLY A 33 -5.20 -10.70 -0.78
CA GLY A 33 -6.23 -11.08 -1.75
C GLY A 33 -7.32 -12.01 -1.22
N SER A 34 -7.26 -12.44 0.04
CA SER A 34 -8.24 -13.38 0.63
C SER A 34 -8.95 -12.87 1.87
N LYS A 35 -10.07 -13.55 2.17
CA LYS A 35 -10.80 -13.51 3.44
C LYS A 35 -10.91 -14.88 4.10
N GLY A 36 -11.41 -14.90 5.33
CA GLY A 36 -11.68 -16.09 6.12
C GLY A 36 -10.51 -16.49 7.00
N TYR A 37 -10.82 -17.00 8.19
CA TYR A 37 -9.81 -17.31 9.21
C TYR A 37 -8.78 -18.37 8.77
N SER A 38 -9.14 -19.31 7.89
CA SER A 38 -8.18 -20.26 7.30
C SER A 38 -7.10 -19.60 6.43
N ASN A 39 -7.31 -18.34 6.03
CA ASN A 39 -6.37 -17.52 5.28
C ASN A 39 -5.70 -16.44 6.13
N TYR A 40 -5.73 -16.58 7.47
CA TYR A 40 -5.08 -15.70 8.45
C TYR A 40 -3.73 -15.13 7.99
N ARG A 41 -2.87 -16.01 7.47
CA ARG A 41 -1.50 -15.70 7.07
C ARG A 41 -1.40 -14.57 6.04
N HIS A 42 -2.34 -14.43 5.10
CA HIS A 42 -2.22 -13.42 4.04
C HIS A 42 -2.40 -11.99 4.59
N GLN A 43 -3.32 -11.80 5.55
CA GLN A 43 -3.47 -10.51 6.23
C GLN A 43 -2.38 -10.28 7.28
N ALA A 44 -1.88 -11.34 7.92
CA ALA A 44 -0.71 -11.26 8.81
C ALA A 44 0.56 -10.84 8.06
N ASP A 45 0.77 -11.36 6.85
CA ASP A 45 1.85 -10.99 5.93
C ASP A 45 1.82 -9.50 5.58
N VAL A 46 0.65 -9.00 5.17
CA VAL A 46 0.46 -7.58 4.84
C VAL A 46 0.70 -6.68 6.03
N CYS A 47 0.13 -7.01 7.19
CA CYS A 47 0.34 -6.24 8.41
C CYS A 47 1.81 -6.26 8.82
N HIS A 48 2.50 -7.40 8.72
CA HIS A 48 3.93 -7.50 9.02
C HIS A 48 4.78 -6.66 8.06
N ALA A 49 4.48 -6.68 6.76
CA ALA A 49 5.14 -5.83 5.78
C ALA A 49 4.95 -4.34 6.10
N TYR A 50 3.73 -3.93 6.51
CA TYR A 50 3.46 -2.57 6.98
C TYR A 50 4.36 -2.18 8.16
N GLN A 51 4.45 -3.04 9.18
CA GLN A 51 5.32 -2.78 10.34
C GLN A 51 6.79 -2.60 9.95
N ILE A 52 7.28 -3.41 8.99
CA ILE A 52 8.65 -3.27 8.47
C ILE A 52 8.84 -1.90 7.80
N LEU A 53 7.91 -1.47 6.95
CA LEU A 53 8.00 -0.19 6.26
C LEU A 53 7.98 0.99 7.23
N ILE A 54 7.05 0.99 8.19
CA ILE A 54 6.97 2.02 9.24
C ILE A 54 8.24 2.06 10.08
N LYS A 55 8.76 0.91 10.52
CA LYS A 55 10.00 0.83 11.30
C LYS A 55 11.22 1.37 10.54
N ASN A 56 11.21 1.31 9.21
CA ASN A 56 12.26 1.84 8.34
C ASN A 56 12.00 3.29 7.90
N GLY A 57 11.04 3.99 8.51
CA GLY A 57 10.82 5.42 8.32
C GLY A 57 9.97 5.78 7.10
N MET A 58 9.27 4.81 6.50
CA MET A 58 8.26 5.12 5.49
C MET A 58 7.06 5.78 6.15
N SER A 59 6.55 6.83 5.54
CA SER A 59 5.39 7.55 6.05
C SER A 59 4.09 6.77 5.80
N PRO A 60 3.16 6.65 6.76
CA PRO A 60 1.88 5.98 6.56
C PRO A 60 1.06 6.53 5.39
N GLU A 61 1.15 7.83 5.11
CA GLU A 61 0.49 8.47 3.97
C GLU A 61 0.98 7.94 2.61
N ASN A 62 2.19 7.38 2.55
CA ASN A 62 2.76 6.81 1.32
C ASN A 62 2.55 5.31 1.19
N ILE A 63 1.90 4.68 2.19
CA ILE A 63 1.55 3.26 2.17
C ILE A 63 0.05 3.13 1.95
N ILE A 64 -0.36 2.40 0.92
CA ILE A 64 -1.74 2.01 0.70
C ILE A 64 -1.88 0.54 1.08
N VAL A 65 -2.85 0.21 1.94
CA VAL A 65 -3.10 -1.16 2.40
C VAL A 65 -4.51 -1.59 2.04
N MET A 66 -4.60 -2.76 1.43
CA MET A 66 -5.85 -3.42 1.07
C MET A 66 -5.91 -4.80 1.73
N ALA A 67 -6.85 -5.00 2.65
CA ALA A 67 -7.01 -6.24 3.38
C ALA A 67 -8.45 -6.39 3.85
N TYR A 68 -9.00 -7.61 3.82
CA TYR A 68 -10.43 -7.80 4.08
C TYR A 68 -10.85 -7.44 5.52
N ASP A 69 -9.91 -7.51 6.47
CA ASP A 69 -10.06 -7.10 7.87
C ASP A 69 -11.05 -7.95 8.69
N ASP A 70 -11.05 -9.26 8.44
CA ASP A 70 -11.91 -10.24 9.13
C ASP A 70 -11.15 -11.22 10.04
N ILE A 71 -9.89 -10.90 10.38
CA ILE A 71 -9.00 -11.77 11.16
C ILE A 71 -8.90 -11.35 12.63
N ALA A 72 -8.60 -10.06 12.89
CA ALA A 72 -8.29 -9.59 14.24
C ALA A 72 -9.43 -9.88 15.24
N TYR A 73 -10.68 -9.72 14.82
CA TYR A 73 -11.87 -9.96 15.65
C TYR A 73 -12.69 -11.18 15.20
N ASN A 74 -12.06 -12.11 14.47
CA ASN A 74 -12.73 -13.35 14.10
C ASN A 74 -13.10 -14.18 15.34
N GLN A 75 -14.24 -14.86 15.33
CA GLN A 75 -14.67 -15.74 16.43
C GLN A 75 -13.67 -16.87 16.74
N TYR A 76 -12.86 -17.28 15.75
CA TYR A 76 -11.84 -18.30 15.92
C TYR A 76 -10.48 -17.74 16.39
N ASN A 77 -10.35 -16.42 16.49
CA ASN A 77 -9.13 -15.79 17.00
C ASN A 77 -9.07 -15.92 18.52
N ALA A 78 -8.11 -16.70 19.02
CA ALA A 78 -7.88 -16.88 20.44
C ALA A 78 -7.46 -15.59 21.16
N PHE A 79 -6.99 -14.59 20.42
CA PHE A 79 -6.56 -13.29 20.93
C PHE A 79 -7.27 -12.15 20.16
N PRO A 80 -8.52 -11.82 20.50
CA PRO A 80 -9.26 -10.79 19.79
C PRO A 80 -8.53 -9.44 19.78
N GLY A 81 -8.51 -8.78 18.62
CA GLY A 81 -7.82 -7.52 18.38
C GLY A 81 -6.33 -7.66 18.02
N THR A 82 -5.81 -8.88 17.87
CA THR A 82 -4.40 -9.09 17.50
C THR A 82 -4.23 -10.00 16.29
N ILE A 83 -3.13 -9.78 15.55
CA ILE A 83 -2.65 -10.67 14.48
C ILE A 83 -1.16 -10.90 14.68
N TYR A 84 -0.67 -12.13 14.52
CA TYR A 84 0.74 -12.49 14.65
C TYR A 84 1.26 -13.14 13.38
N ASN A 85 2.45 -12.77 12.91
CA ASN A 85 3.05 -13.39 11.71
C ASN A 85 4.32 -14.21 12.01
N ALA A 86 4.50 -14.65 13.25
CA ALA A 86 5.56 -15.57 13.65
C ALA A 86 5.29 -16.13 15.06
N PRO A 87 5.67 -17.39 15.32
CA PRO A 87 5.61 -17.95 16.67
C PRO A 87 6.62 -17.27 17.59
N THR A 88 6.31 -17.24 18.89
CA THR A 88 7.33 -16.94 19.91
C THR A 88 8.19 -18.18 20.15
N ASN A 89 9.50 -18.02 20.11
CA ASN A 89 10.49 -19.03 20.48
C ASN A 89 11.64 -18.38 21.27
N GLU A 90 12.68 -19.15 21.59
CA GLU A 90 13.81 -18.68 22.40
C GLU A 90 14.57 -17.49 21.77
N GLN A 91 14.56 -17.38 20.44
CA GLN A 91 15.31 -16.36 19.69
C GLN A 91 14.44 -15.17 19.29
N PHE A 92 13.13 -15.37 19.14
CA PHE A 92 12.22 -14.38 18.60
C PHE A 92 10.91 -14.35 19.37
N LYS A 93 10.52 -13.18 19.85
CA LYS A 93 9.20 -12.94 20.44
C LYS A 93 8.23 -12.45 19.36
N GLY A 94 7.18 -13.23 19.11
CA GLY A 94 6.07 -12.79 18.27
C GLY A 94 5.42 -11.55 18.83
N TYR A 95 5.07 -10.61 17.96
CA TYR A 95 4.43 -9.35 18.33
C TYR A 95 3.17 -9.13 17.49
N ASN A 96 2.25 -8.31 18.01
CA ASN A 96 1.02 -7.98 17.31
C ASN A 96 1.34 -7.12 16.09
N VAL A 97 1.20 -7.68 14.88
CA VAL A 97 1.45 -6.94 13.63
C VAL A 97 0.25 -6.10 13.20
N TYR A 98 -0.94 -6.36 13.75
CA TYR A 98 -2.16 -5.62 13.41
C TYR A 98 -2.21 -4.22 14.03
N GLU A 99 -1.59 -4.03 15.20
CA GLU A 99 -1.59 -2.75 15.89
C GLU A 99 -0.96 -1.65 15.03
N GLY A 100 -1.75 -0.60 14.75
CA GLY A 100 -1.30 0.53 13.92
C GLY A 100 -1.22 0.25 12.42
N CYS A 101 -1.56 -0.96 11.95
CA CYS A 101 -1.67 -1.24 10.52
C CYS A 101 -2.89 -0.50 9.94
N GLN A 102 -2.65 0.58 9.21
CA GLN A 102 -3.70 1.40 8.61
C GLN A 102 -4.21 0.75 7.33
N ILE A 103 -5.37 0.09 7.40
CA ILE A 103 -6.01 -0.54 6.23
C ILE A 103 -6.96 0.46 5.57
N ASP A 104 -6.63 0.87 4.34
CA ASP A 104 -7.36 1.87 3.55
C ASP A 104 -8.62 1.30 2.87
N TYR A 105 -8.53 0.03 2.43
CA TYR A 105 -9.61 -0.69 1.74
C TYR A 105 -9.92 -2.00 2.45
N LYS A 106 -11.17 -2.16 2.90
CA LYS A 106 -11.64 -3.26 3.76
C LYS A 106 -12.82 -4.00 3.15
N GLY A 107 -13.04 -5.25 3.59
CA GLY A 107 -14.18 -6.03 3.17
C GLY A 107 -14.30 -6.14 1.64
N GLU A 108 -15.48 -5.82 1.11
CA GLU A 108 -15.75 -5.90 -0.33
C GLU A 108 -15.06 -4.78 -1.16
N ASP A 109 -14.45 -3.78 -0.51
CA ASP A 109 -13.62 -2.79 -1.18
C ASP A 109 -12.25 -3.36 -1.60
N VAL A 110 -11.92 -4.57 -1.13
CA VAL A 110 -10.81 -5.38 -1.62
C VAL A 110 -11.25 -6.07 -2.92
N ASN A 111 -11.11 -5.37 -4.04
CA ASN A 111 -11.52 -5.86 -5.36
C ASN A 111 -10.53 -5.42 -6.45
N VAL A 112 -10.68 -6.03 -7.62
CA VAL A 112 -9.79 -5.82 -8.78
C VAL A 112 -9.87 -4.38 -9.26
N GLU A 113 -11.07 -3.80 -9.30
CA GLU A 113 -11.33 -2.45 -9.80
C GLU A 113 -10.58 -1.41 -8.97
N ASN A 114 -10.70 -1.47 -7.64
CA ASN A 114 -9.97 -0.62 -6.72
C ASN A 114 -8.46 -0.85 -6.81
N PHE A 115 -8.01 -2.11 -6.90
CA PHE A 115 -6.58 -2.43 -7.01
C PHE A 115 -5.95 -1.76 -8.25
N ILE A 116 -6.66 -1.81 -9.38
CA ILE A 116 -6.23 -1.15 -10.62
C ILE A 116 -6.28 0.37 -10.48
N ALA A 117 -7.40 0.92 -9.99
CA ALA A 117 -7.57 2.37 -9.83
C ALA A 117 -6.50 2.99 -8.92
N ILE A 118 -6.12 2.30 -7.83
CA ILE A 118 -5.03 2.70 -6.95
C ILE A 118 -3.70 2.77 -7.71
N LEU A 119 -3.36 1.72 -8.46
CA LEU A 119 -2.13 1.65 -9.25
C LEU A 119 -2.07 2.71 -10.33
N THR A 120 -3.19 3.04 -10.96
CA THR A 120 -3.24 4.05 -12.02
C THR A 120 -3.47 5.48 -11.50
N GLY A 121 -3.56 5.68 -10.18
CA GLY A 121 -3.84 6.98 -9.58
C GLY A 121 -5.24 7.54 -9.89
N ASP A 122 -6.18 6.67 -10.26
CA ASP A 122 -7.54 7.05 -10.64
C ASP A 122 -8.46 7.14 -9.41
N GLY A 123 -8.47 8.31 -8.78
CA GLY A 123 -9.33 8.57 -7.62
C GLY A 123 -10.84 8.57 -7.94
N GLU A 124 -11.23 8.83 -9.18
CA GLU A 124 -12.64 8.77 -9.60
C GLU A 124 -13.10 7.33 -9.91
N GLY A 125 -12.15 6.43 -10.19
CA GLY A 125 -12.38 5.00 -10.41
C GLY A 125 -12.61 4.20 -9.14
N VAL A 126 -12.09 4.66 -7.99
CA VAL A 126 -12.23 3.97 -6.71
C VAL A 126 -13.67 3.98 -6.18
N ARG A 127 -14.10 2.88 -5.56
CA ARG A 127 -15.37 2.74 -4.84
C ARG A 127 -15.13 2.25 -3.42
N GLY A 128 -15.73 2.92 -2.44
CA GLY A 128 -15.50 2.59 -1.03
C GLY A 128 -14.10 2.97 -0.54
N GLY A 129 -13.66 2.37 0.56
CA GLY A 129 -12.41 2.70 1.24
C GLY A 129 -12.34 4.17 1.66
N ASN A 130 -11.12 4.67 1.85
CA ASN A 130 -10.85 6.08 2.15
C ASN A 130 -10.49 6.93 0.91
N GLY A 131 -10.55 6.35 -0.29
CA GLY A 131 -10.26 7.02 -1.57
C GLY A 131 -8.78 7.27 -1.85
N LYS A 132 -7.87 6.72 -1.06
CA LYS A 132 -6.42 6.89 -1.24
C LYS A 132 -5.94 6.13 -2.48
N VAL A 133 -5.28 6.85 -3.39
CA VAL A 133 -4.65 6.30 -4.61
C VAL A 133 -3.23 6.85 -4.75
N PHE A 134 -2.41 6.24 -5.60
CA PHE A 134 -1.08 6.78 -5.85
C PHE A 134 -1.13 8.14 -6.57
N LYS A 135 -0.32 9.07 -6.08
CA LYS A 135 -0.08 10.37 -6.69
C LYS A 135 1.42 10.52 -6.89
N THR A 136 1.93 9.77 -7.86
CA THR A 136 3.36 9.61 -8.11
C THR A 136 3.80 10.40 -9.34
N THR A 137 5.11 10.62 -9.42
CA THR A 137 5.84 11.16 -10.56
C THR A 137 6.79 10.10 -11.12
N GLU A 138 7.39 10.38 -12.28
CA GLU A 138 8.39 9.50 -12.92
C GLU A 138 9.65 9.24 -12.09
N ASN A 139 9.88 10.03 -11.03
CA ASN A 139 11.04 9.87 -10.15
C ASN A 139 10.74 9.03 -8.91
N ASP A 140 9.48 8.70 -8.64
CA ASP A 140 9.08 8.01 -7.42
C ASP A 140 9.27 6.49 -7.55
N GLU A 141 9.56 5.83 -6.42
CA GLU A 141 9.69 4.39 -6.34
C GLU A 141 8.43 3.79 -5.71
N ILE A 142 7.83 2.78 -6.35
CA ILE A 142 6.67 2.07 -5.82
C ILE A 142 7.06 0.62 -5.48
N PHE A 143 6.87 0.24 -4.22
CA PHE A 143 6.97 -1.15 -3.76
C PHE A 143 5.58 -1.80 -3.74
N ILE A 144 5.38 -2.87 -4.51
CA ILE A 144 4.11 -3.59 -4.54
C ILE A 144 4.31 -4.96 -3.88
N TYR A 145 3.48 -5.27 -2.89
CA TYR A 145 3.45 -6.54 -2.20
C TYR A 145 2.04 -7.12 -2.18
N PHE A 146 1.89 -8.31 -2.73
CA PHE A 146 0.62 -9.04 -2.78
C PHE A 146 0.81 -10.41 -2.14
N SER A 147 -0.02 -10.74 -1.15
CA SER A 147 -0.06 -12.07 -0.50
C SER A 147 -1.47 -12.66 -0.64
N ASP A 148 -1.59 -13.72 -1.46
CA ASP A 148 -2.78 -14.58 -1.53
C ASP A 148 -2.51 -15.88 -2.32
N HIS A 149 -3.57 -16.64 -2.56
CA HIS A 149 -3.71 -17.66 -3.59
C HIS A 149 -3.51 -17.11 -5.00
N GLY A 150 -2.90 -17.94 -5.83
CA GLY A 150 -2.78 -17.72 -7.26
C GLY A 150 -3.01 -19.01 -8.04
N TYR A 151 -3.18 -18.85 -9.34
CA TYR A 151 -3.24 -19.94 -10.30
C TYR A 151 -2.47 -19.52 -11.56
N PRO A 152 -2.08 -20.43 -12.47
CA PRO A 152 -1.46 -20.03 -13.74
C PRO A 152 -2.21 -18.88 -14.43
N GLY A 153 -1.54 -17.72 -14.53
CA GLY A 153 -2.06 -16.52 -15.19
C GLY A 153 -3.01 -15.65 -14.39
N MET A 154 -3.23 -15.90 -13.09
CA MET A 154 -4.09 -15.06 -12.25
C MET A 154 -3.73 -15.06 -10.76
N ILE A 155 -4.12 -13.98 -10.07
CA ILE A 155 -4.16 -13.89 -8.61
C ILE A 155 -5.61 -13.65 -8.14
N SER A 156 -5.95 -14.12 -6.95
CA SER A 156 -7.34 -14.12 -6.45
C SER A 156 -7.68 -12.85 -5.67
N PHE A 157 -8.98 -12.53 -5.61
CA PHE A 157 -9.52 -11.50 -4.72
C PHE A 157 -10.59 -12.12 -3.80
N PRO A 158 -10.94 -11.49 -2.66
CA PRO A 158 -11.71 -12.14 -1.60
C PRO A 158 -13.13 -12.54 -2.00
N LYS A 159 -13.70 -11.84 -2.98
CA LYS A 159 -14.99 -12.20 -3.55
C LYS A 159 -14.81 -13.42 -4.46
N ILE A 160 -15.52 -14.49 -4.14
CA ILE A 160 -15.46 -15.74 -4.90
C ILE A 160 -15.73 -15.47 -6.39
N GLY A 161 -14.87 -16.03 -7.24
CA GLY A 161 -14.95 -15.85 -8.69
C GLY A 161 -14.37 -14.54 -9.22
N THR A 162 -13.74 -13.72 -8.36
CA THR A 162 -13.04 -12.50 -8.79
C THR A 162 -11.53 -12.73 -8.79
N TYR A 163 -10.90 -12.37 -9.91
CA TYR A 163 -9.49 -12.64 -10.18
C TYR A 163 -8.89 -11.48 -10.96
N LEU A 164 -7.62 -11.20 -10.70
CA LEU A 164 -6.81 -10.35 -11.56
C LEU A 164 -6.03 -11.23 -12.54
N PHE A 165 -6.41 -11.19 -13.82
CA PHE A 165 -5.74 -11.94 -14.87
C PHE A 165 -4.51 -11.21 -15.40
N ALA A 166 -3.40 -11.96 -15.52
CA ALA A 166 -2.13 -11.40 -15.93
C ALA A 166 -2.16 -10.88 -17.39
N HIS A 167 -2.83 -11.60 -18.29
CA HIS A 167 -2.93 -11.20 -19.70
C HIS A 167 -3.82 -9.96 -19.92
N GLU A 168 -4.77 -9.71 -19.02
CA GLU A 168 -5.69 -8.57 -19.13
C GLU A 168 -5.11 -7.30 -18.54
N HIS A 169 -4.35 -7.43 -17.44
CA HIS A 169 -3.94 -6.31 -16.61
C HIS A 169 -2.42 -6.16 -16.45
N LEU A 170 -1.68 -7.25 -16.22
CA LEU A 170 -0.25 -7.16 -15.88
C LEU A 170 0.67 -7.10 -17.10
N PHE A 171 0.35 -7.79 -18.19
CA PHE A 171 1.22 -7.88 -19.37
C PHE A 171 0.86 -6.91 -20.50
N LYS A 172 -0.20 -6.12 -20.35
CA LYS A 172 -0.45 -5.03 -21.30
C LYS A 172 0.58 -3.94 -21.03
N ARG A 173 1.48 -3.68 -22.00
CA ARG A 173 2.45 -2.56 -21.95
C ARG A 173 1.84 -1.25 -21.45
N ARG A 174 0.57 -1.00 -21.75
CA ARG A 174 -0.19 0.18 -21.34
C ARG A 174 -0.33 0.37 -19.83
N PHE A 175 -0.37 -0.73 -19.06
CA PHE A 175 -0.53 -0.68 -17.60
C PHE A 175 0.69 -0.09 -16.90
N PHE A 176 1.89 -0.45 -17.36
CA PHE A 176 3.13 0.11 -16.83
C PHE A 176 3.55 1.42 -17.51
N CYS A 177 3.20 1.64 -18.79
CA CYS A 177 3.49 2.94 -19.43
C CYS A 177 2.68 4.11 -18.83
N GLN A 178 1.54 3.86 -18.16
CA GLN A 178 0.84 4.90 -17.41
C GLN A 178 1.57 5.34 -16.12
N LEU A 179 2.49 4.52 -15.61
CA LEU A 179 3.36 4.88 -14.48
C LEU A 179 4.60 5.67 -14.93
N ASP A 180 4.97 5.60 -16.20
CA ASP A 180 6.17 6.27 -16.76
C ASP A 180 5.93 7.73 -17.18
N GLY A 181 4.75 8.31 -16.90
CA GLY A 181 4.50 9.74 -17.14
C GLY A 181 4.58 10.21 -18.61
N LYS A 182 4.73 9.31 -19.58
CA LYS A 182 4.88 9.64 -21.00
C LYS A 182 3.59 9.41 -21.78
N TYR A 183 2.96 10.52 -22.15
CA TYR A 183 2.07 10.62 -23.32
C TYR A 183 2.88 11.07 -24.54
#